data_AF-A0A168N4N8-F1
#
_entry.id   AF-A0A168N4N8-F1
#
_cell.length_a   1.000
_cell.length_b   1.000
_cell.length_c   1.000
_cell.angle_alpha   90.00
_cell.angle_beta   90.00
_cell.angle_gamma   90.00
#
_symmetry.space_group_name_H-M   'P 1'
#
loop_
_entity.id
_entity.type
_entity.pdbx_description
1 polymer ?
#
loop_
_entity_poly.entity_id
_entity_poly.type
_entity_poly.pdbx_seq_one_letter_code
_entity_poly.pdbx_strand_id
1 'polypeptide(L)'
;MLRKEKLERIVSEKGCGLRMNRSIQVEGSFGEIKQDMGFRRFLSKIKRNVLSESILLAMAHNINKLHNKIKSDRTETHLFSLKKSA
;
A
#
# COMPACT_ATOMS: atom_id res chain seq x y z
N MET A 1 12.57 -23.25 17.52
CA MET A 1 13.33 -22.00 17.71
C MET A 1 12.81 -20.88 16.79
N LEU A 2 12.96 -21.01 15.46
CA LEU A 2 12.59 -19.96 14.48
C LEU A 2 11.14 -19.44 14.56
N ARG A 3 10.17 -20.30 14.94
CA ARG A 3 8.75 -19.91 15.04
C ARG A 3 8.50 -18.95 16.20
N LYS A 4 9.19 -19.13 17.33
CA LYS A 4 9.04 -18.31 18.53
C LYS A 4 9.59 -16.90 18.29
N GLU A 5 10.80 -16.81 17.72
CA GLU A 5 11.42 -15.54 17.35
C GLU A 5 10.60 -14.75 16.32
N LYS A 6 10.04 -15.43 15.31
CA LYS A 6 9.14 -14.78 14.34
C LYS A 6 7.88 -14.25 15.01
N LEU A 7 7.31 -15.01 15.94
CA LEU A 7 6.14 -14.57 16.70
C LEU A 7 6.48 -13.33 17.54
N GLU A 8 7.59 -13.34 18.26
CA GLU A 8 8.08 -12.22 19.06
C GLU A 8 8.24 -10.94 18.21
N ARG A 9 8.79 -11.05 16.99
CA ARG A 9 8.88 -9.90 16.07
C ARG A 9 7.51 -9.41 15.63
N ILE A 10 6.57 -10.30 15.32
CA ILE A 10 5.22 -9.94 14.85
C ILE A 10 4.41 -9.24 15.95
N VAL A 11 4.51 -9.70 17.20
CA VAL A 11 3.73 -9.17 18.33
C VAL A 11 4.39 -7.99 19.01
N SER A 12 5.68 -7.71 18.74
CA SER A 12 6.34 -6.50 19.21
C SER A 12 5.59 -5.24 18.75
N GLU A 13 5.73 -4.13 19.49
CA GLU A 13 5.09 -2.85 19.13
C GLU A 13 5.45 -2.41 17.70
N LYS A 14 6.74 -2.54 17.33
CA LYS A 14 7.22 -2.30 15.97
C LYS A 14 6.54 -3.23 14.96
N GLY A 15 6.43 -4.52 15.29
CA GLY A 15 5.76 -5.52 14.46
C GLY A 15 4.30 -5.18 14.20
N CYS A 16 3.55 -4.89 15.26
CA CYS A 16 2.16 -4.44 15.19
C CYS A 16 2.01 -3.18 14.33
N GLY A 17 2.88 -2.18 14.53
CA GLY A 17 2.91 -0.95 13.75
C GLY A 17 3.12 -1.19 12.25
N LEU A 18 4.11 -2.00 11.88
CA LEU A 18 4.35 -2.36 10.48
C LEU A 18 3.20 -3.16 9.88
N ARG A 19 2.58 -4.05 10.65
CA ARG A 19 1.48 -4.90 10.17
C ARG A 19 0.22 -4.08 9.88
N MET A 20 -0.14 -3.17 10.78
CA MET A 20 -1.24 -2.22 10.57
C MET A 20 -0.97 -1.34 9.35
N ASN A 21 0.22 -0.76 9.26
CA ASN A 21 0.60 0.08 8.12
C ASN A 21 0.54 -0.66 6.79
N ARG A 22 0.99 -1.91 6.76
CA ARG A 22 0.88 -2.74 5.56
C ARG A 22 -0.57 -2.95 5.14
N SER A 23 -1.48 -3.24 6.08
CA SER A 23 -2.91 -3.36 5.78
C SER A 23 -3.48 -2.05 5.22
N ILE A 24 -3.26 -0.92 5.90
CA ILE A 24 -3.73 0.40 5.45
C ILE A 24 -3.19 0.76 4.06
N GLN A 25 -1.90 0.60 3.84
CA GLN A 25 -1.26 0.98 2.59
C GLN A 25 -1.70 0.08 1.42
N VAL A 26 -1.81 -1.23 1.65
CA VAL A 26 -2.21 -2.18 0.60
C VAL A 26 -3.69 -2.04 0.27
N GLU A 27 -4.58 -2.07 1.27
CA GLU A 27 -6.01 -1.97 1.07
C GLU A 27 -6.40 -0.60 0.50
N GLY A 28 -5.83 0.49 1.03
CA GLY A 28 -6.04 1.83 0.51
C GLY A 28 -5.63 1.95 -0.96
N SER A 29 -4.46 1.43 -1.34
CA SER A 29 -4.01 1.48 -2.74
C SER A 29 -4.93 0.69 -3.68
N PHE A 30 -5.43 -0.47 -3.26
CA PHE A 30 -6.40 -1.23 -4.06
C PHE A 30 -7.78 -0.55 -4.11
N GLY A 31 -8.20 0.12 -3.04
CA GLY A 31 -9.42 0.93 -3.00
C GLY A 31 -9.36 2.07 -4.01
N GLU A 32 -8.28 2.84 -3.98
CA GLU A 32 -8.01 3.94 -4.91
C GLU A 32 -7.95 3.44 -6.37
N ILE A 33 -7.19 2.38 -6.64
CA ILE A 33 -7.07 1.83 -8.01
C ILE A 33 -8.43 1.33 -8.53
N LYS A 34 -9.17 0.57 -7.72
CA LYS A 34 -10.42 -0.04 -8.18
C LYS A 34 -11.55 0.97 -8.24
N GLN A 35 -11.84 1.67 -7.15
CA GLN A 35 -13.00 2.56 -7.09
C GLN A 35 -12.67 3.93 -7.70
N ASP A 36 -11.67 4.62 -7.17
CA ASP A 36 -11.43 6.03 -7.52
C ASP A 36 -10.88 6.19 -8.94
N MET A 37 -9.98 5.31 -9.38
CA MET A 37 -9.47 5.27 -10.75
C MET A 37 -10.38 4.48 -11.70
N GLY A 38 -11.45 3.85 -11.19
CA GLY A 38 -12.40 3.09 -12.00
C GLY A 38 -11.83 1.83 -12.66
N PHE A 39 -10.70 1.31 -12.21
CA PHE A 39 -10.12 0.11 -12.81
C PHE A 39 -11.01 -1.12 -12.53
N ARG A 40 -11.51 -1.76 -13.59
CA ARG A 40 -12.36 -2.96 -13.51
C ARG A 40 -11.66 -4.21 -14.02
N ARG A 41 -10.88 -4.10 -15.09
CA ARG A 41 -10.16 -5.21 -15.73
C ARG A 41 -9.05 -4.69 -16.63
N PHE A 42 -8.07 -5.54 -16.90
CA PHE A 42 -7.08 -5.33 -17.96
C PHE A 42 -7.76 -5.35 -19.33
N LEU A 43 -7.26 -4.55 -20.26
CA LEU A 43 -7.74 -4.52 -21.64
C LEU A 43 -7.00 -5.58 -22.47
N SER A 44 -5.72 -5.78 -22.19
CA SER A 44 -4.91 -6.80 -22.81
C SER A 44 -5.16 -8.20 -22.26
N LYS A 45 -4.97 -9.20 -23.14
CA LYS A 45 -5.08 -10.62 -22.77
C LYS A 45 -3.71 -11.32 -22.72
N ILE A 46 -2.72 -10.78 -23.43
CA ILE A 46 -1.37 -11.37 -23.50
C ILE A 46 -0.60 -10.99 -22.23
N LYS A 47 0.06 -11.96 -21.59
CA LYS A 47 0.81 -11.78 -20.33
C LYS A 47 1.75 -10.57 -20.34
N ARG A 48 2.56 -10.40 -21.40
CA ARG A 48 3.49 -9.25 -21.53
C ARG A 48 2.76 -7.90 -21.55
N ASN A 49 1.60 -7.84 -22.19
CA ASN A 49 0.82 -6.62 -22.30
C ASN A 49 0.07 -6.35 -20.99
N VAL A 50 -0.47 -7.38 -20.33
CA VAL A 50 -1.05 -7.27 -18.97
C VAL A 50 -0.02 -6.77 -17.97
N LEU A 51 1.22 -7.25 -18.05
CA LEU A 51 2.32 -6.75 -17.21
C LEU A 51 2.58 -5.27 -17.49
N SER A 52 2.64 -4.88 -18.77
CA SER A 52 2.84 -3.48 -19.16
C SER A 52 1.72 -2.58 -18.64
N GLU A 53 0.45 -2.98 -18.79
CA GLU A 53 -0.71 -2.28 -18.22
C GLU A 53 -0.63 -2.18 -16.70
N SER A 54 -0.23 -3.26 -16.03
CA SER A 54 -0.06 -3.28 -14.57
C SER A 54 1.00 -2.28 -14.11
N ILE A 55 2.13 -2.20 -14.81
CA ILE A 55 3.20 -1.25 -14.51
C ILE A 55 2.73 0.19 -14.73
N LEU A 56 2.07 0.47 -15.87
CA LEU A 56 1.52 1.80 -16.15
C LEU A 56 0.49 2.23 -15.10
N LEU A 57 -0.42 1.33 -14.71
CA LEU A 57 -1.42 1.58 -13.68
C LEU A 57 -0.76 1.90 -12.32
N ALA A 58 0.25 1.12 -11.92
CA ALA A 58 0.99 1.34 -10.70
C ALA A 58 1.76 2.67 -10.71
N MET A 59 2.39 3.03 -11.83
CA MET A 59 3.08 4.31 -11.98
C MET A 59 2.11 5.48 -11.89
N ALA A 60 0.98 5.43 -12.60
CA ALA A 60 -0.05 6.47 -12.55
C ALA A 60 -0.59 6.67 -11.12
N HIS A 61 -0.90 5.57 -10.43
CA HIS A 61 -1.32 5.59 -9.02
C HIS A 61 -0.26 6.22 -8.11
N ASN A 62 0.99 5.79 -8.22
CA ASN A 62 2.08 6.30 -7.39
C ASN A 62 2.37 7.79 -7.62
N ILE A 63 2.32 8.27 -8.87
CA ILE A 63 2.50 9.68 -9.21
C ILE A 63 1.38 10.52 -8.59
N ASN A 64 0.12 10.09 -8.73
CA ASN A 64 -1.02 10.78 -8.12
C ASN A 64 -0.90 10.83 -6.59
N LYS A 65 -0.48 9.72 -5.97
CA LYS A 65 -0.26 9.63 -4.54
C LYS A 65 0.86 10.56 -4.06
N LEU A 66 1.97 10.61 -4.79
CA LEU A 66 3.09 11.51 -4.49
C LEU A 66 2.67 12.98 -4.63
N HIS A 67 1.97 13.33 -5.71
CA HIS A 67 1.43 14.67 -5.93
C HIS A 67 0.54 15.13 -4.77
N ASN A 68 -0.38 14.27 -4.32
CA ASN A 68 -1.24 14.56 -3.18
C ASN A 68 -0.47 14.70 -1.86
N LYS A 69 0.61 13.92 -1.67
CA LYS A 69 1.51 14.09 -0.51
C LYS A 69 2.23 15.43 -0.54
N ILE A 70 2.75 15.85 -1.68
CA ILE A 70 3.40 17.14 -1.85
C ILE A 70 2.42 18.28 -1.57
N LYS A 71 1.21 18.23 -2.15
CA LYS A 71 0.17 19.23 -1.93
C LYS A 71 -0.28 19.36 -0.47
N SER A 72 -0.14 18.29 0.31
CA SER A 72 -0.54 18.27 1.73
C SER A 72 0.64 18.38 2.69
N ASP A 73 1.85 18.64 2.19
CA ASP A 73 3.10 18.70 2.96
C ASP A 73 3.34 17.46 3.84
N ARG A 74 3.07 16.28 3.28
CA ARG A 74 3.15 14.97 3.97
C ARG A 74 4.19 14.03 3.37
N THR A 75 5.15 14.55 2.62
CA THR A 75 6.13 13.75 1.87
C THR A 75 6.98 12.84 2.76
N GLU A 76 7.32 13.27 3.97
CA GLU A 76 8.14 12.52 4.93
C GLU A 76 7.36 11.51 5.77
N THR A 77 6.03 11.52 5.67
CA THR A 77 5.17 10.62 6.45
C THR A 77 4.91 9.32 5.69
N HIS A 78 5.57 8.24 6.15
CA HIS A 78 5.44 6.90 5.56
C HIS A 78 4.57 5.96 6.39
N LEU A 79 4.59 6.09 7.71
CA LEU A 79 3.88 5.22 8.64
C LEU A 79 2.84 6.01 9.43
N PHE A 80 1.64 5.46 9.52
CA PHE A 80 0.60 5.84 10.46
C PHE A 80 0.96 5.34 11.86
N SER A 81 0.81 6.21 12.85
CA SER A 81 0.99 5.86 14.26
C SER A 81 -0.07 4.86 14.72
N LEU A 82 0.33 3.90 15.56
CA LEU A 82 -0.62 3.04 16.27
C LEU A 82 -1.53 3.92 17.14
N LYS A 83 -2.85 3.72 17.04
CA LYS A 83 -3.77 4.32 18.01
C LYS A 83 -3.50 3.66 19.36
N LYS A 84 -3.14 4.46 20.37
CA LYS A 84 -3.13 3.98 21.76
C LYS A 84 -4.59 3.79 22.16
N SER A 85 -4.94 2.61 22.66
CA SER A 85 -6.23 2.43 23.33
C SER A 85 -6.28 3.40 24.51
N ALA A 86 -7.41 4.10 24.65
CA ALA A 86 -7.69 4.96 25.79
C ALA A 86 -7.77 4.15 27.09
#